data_AF-A0A2M7P580-F1
#
_entry.id   AF-A0A2M7P580-F1
#
_cell.length_a   1.000
_cell.length_b   1.000
_cell.length_c   1.000
_cell.angle_alpha   90.00
_cell.angle_beta   90.00
_cell.angle_gamma   90.00
#
_symmetry.space_group_name_H-M   'P 1'
#
loop_
_entity.id
_entity.type
_entity.pdbx_description
1 polymer ?
#
loop_
_entity_poly.entity_id
_entity_poly.type
_entity_poly.pdbx_seq_one_letter_code
_entity_poly.pdbx_strand_id
1 'polypeptide(L)'
;MNLNELKNEINFGLGNLESIYQSILEFSRQEIEERVKVSALTYECLGYYNAIEHLIIRLLKYLKIEIPSGPFSHRDTLKALLSITKEKDVDNDTIKVIENLMAFRHIATKIYGFLINWSKLKFIIRDIETSHNQIKRFFTNVLDAIQAGDK
;
A
#
# COMPACT_ATOMS: atom_id res chain seq x y z
N MET A 1 17.33 9.56 -10.31
CA MET A 1 16.74 10.10 -9.07
C MET A 1 17.84 10.23 -8.05
N ASN A 2 18.02 11.41 -7.46
CA ASN A 2 18.94 11.61 -6.33
C ASN A 2 18.23 11.42 -4.99
N LEU A 3 18.98 11.41 -3.88
CA LEU A 3 18.43 11.13 -2.54
C LEU A 3 17.38 12.15 -2.08
N ASN A 4 17.57 13.43 -2.42
CA ASN A 4 16.61 14.48 -2.07
C ASN A 4 15.30 14.32 -2.85
N GLU A 5 15.39 13.97 -4.14
CA GLU A 5 14.22 13.62 -4.96
C GLU A 5 13.47 12.41 -4.38
N LEU A 6 14.18 11.33 -4.03
CA LEU A 6 13.56 10.16 -3.39
C LEU A 6 12.82 10.56 -2.11
N LYS A 7 13.49 11.32 -1.22
CA LYS A 7 12.89 11.77 0.05
C LYS A 7 11.58 12.54 -0.18
N ASN A 8 11.58 13.45 -1.16
CA ASN A 8 10.38 14.21 -1.50
C ASN A 8 9.27 13.31 -2.07
N GLU A 9 9.60 12.37 -2.96
CA GLU A 9 8.63 11.43 -3.50
C GLU A 9 8.03 10.49 -2.44
N ILE A 10 8.84 10.01 -1.50
CA ILE A 10 8.36 9.16 -0.39
C ILE A 10 7.48 9.97 0.57
N ASN A 11 7.89 11.18 0.97
CA ASN A 11 7.07 12.03 1.83
C ASN A 11 5.72 12.39 1.18
N PHE A 12 5.73 12.71 -0.12
CA PHE A 12 4.51 12.95 -0.89
C PHE A 12 3.63 11.70 -0.96
N GLY A 13 4.22 10.54 -1.24
CA GLY A 13 3.50 9.25 -1.28
C GLY A 13 2.88 8.89 0.07
N LEU A 14 3.58 9.12 1.18
CA LEU A 14 3.06 8.91 2.53
C LEU A 14 1.93 9.89 2.87
N GLY A 15 2.00 11.13 2.39
CA GLY A 15 0.90 12.11 2.53
C GLY A 15 -0.36 11.69 1.76
N ASN A 16 -0.19 11.14 0.55
CA ASN A 16 -1.31 10.59 -0.21
C ASN A 16 -1.91 9.35 0.47
N LEU A 17 -1.06 8.46 0.99
CA LEU A 17 -1.49 7.28 1.73
C LEU A 17 -2.31 7.65 2.98
N GLU A 18 -1.88 8.67 3.72
CA GLU A 18 -2.62 9.25 4.84
C GLU A 18 -3.97 9.83 4.40
N SER A 19 -4.00 10.59 3.31
CA SER A 19 -5.24 11.21 2.81
C SER A 19 -6.28 10.15 2.43
N ILE A 20 -5.86 9.08 1.75
CA ILE A 20 -6.73 7.95 1.41
C ILE A 20 -7.20 7.23 2.67
N TYR A 21 -6.30 7.01 3.64
CA TYR A 21 -6.66 6.42 4.94
C TYR A 21 -7.76 7.22 5.65
N GLN A 22 -7.64 8.55 5.71
CA GLN A 22 -8.67 9.40 6.30
C GLN A 22 -9.99 9.33 5.52
N SER A 23 -9.96 9.28 4.19
CA SER A 23 -11.15 9.07 3.36
C SER A 23 -11.84 7.74 3.71
N ILE A 24 -11.08 6.65 3.84
CA ILE A 24 -11.61 5.34 4.25
C ILE A 24 -12.30 5.43 5.62
N LEU A 25 -11.67 6.07 6.60
CA LEU A 25 -12.25 6.24 7.94
C LEU A 25 -13.51 7.10 7.94
N GLU A 26 -13.54 8.17 7.15
CA GLU A 26 -14.69 9.05 7.04
C GLU A 26 -15.86 8.31 6.40
N PHE A 27 -15.64 7.74 5.21
CA PHE A 27 -16.68 6.99 4.48
C PHE A 27 -17.16 5.78 5.26
N SER A 28 -16.31 5.09 6.02
CA SER A 28 -16.71 3.92 6.82
C SER A 28 -17.71 4.27 7.93
N ARG A 29 -17.76 5.53 8.36
CA ARG A 29 -18.67 6.03 9.41
C ARG A 29 -19.96 6.64 8.88
N GLN A 30 -20.02 6.98 7.59
CA GLN A 30 -21.22 7.58 6.98
C GLN A 30 -22.44 6.64 7.02
N GLU A 31 -23.60 7.17 7.39
CA GLU A 31 -24.89 6.46 7.36
C GLU A 31 -25.59 6.70 6.02
N ILE A 32 -25.07 6.03 4.97
CA ILE A 32 -25.61 6.06 3.61
C ILE A 32 -26.00 4.65 3.15
N GLU A 33 -26.68 4.54 2.01
CA GLU A 33 -27.04 3.26 1.41
C GLU A 33 -25.80 2.34 1.28
N GLU A 34 -25.91 1.10 1.77
CA GLU A 34 -24.79 0.15 1.85
C GLU A 34 -24.11 -0.05 0.49
N ARG A 35 -24.88 -0.13 -0.60
CA ARG A 35 -24.34 -0.33 -1.94
C ARG A 35 -23.43 0.82 -2.38
N VAL A 36 -23.84 2.06 -2.09
CA VAL A 36 -23.05 3.27 -2.37
C VAL A 36 -21.78 3.26 -1.53
N LYS A 37 -21.93 2.96 -0.23
CA LYS A 37 -20.82 2.86 0.72
C LYS A 37 -19.77 1.82 0.30
N VAL A 38 -20.21 0.61 -0.05
CA VAL A 38 -19.35 -0.48 -0.52
C VAL A 38 -18.62 -0.08 -1.80
N SER A 39 -19.30 0.58 -2.74
CA SER A 39 -18.68 1.02 -4.00
C SER A 39 -17.58 2.05 -3.75
N ALA A 40 -17.86 3.07 -2.93
CA ALA A 40 -16.89 4.11 -2.59
C ALA A 40 -15.69 3.53 -1.82
N LEU A 41 -15.93 2.76 -0.77
CA LEU A 41 -14.86 2.18 0.05
C LEU A 41 -14.04 1.14 -0.71
N THR A 42 -14.62 0.42 -1.67
CA THR A 42 -13.85 -0.46 -2.56
C THR A 42 -12.84 0.35 -3.37
N TYR A 43 -13.27 1.48 -3.95
CA TYR A 43 -12.38 2.37 -4.69
C TYR A 43 -11.26 2.94 -3.82
N GLU A 44 -11.59 3.38 -2.61
CA GLU A 44 -10.60 3.90 -1.66
C GLU A 44 -9.59 2.83 -1.21
N CYS A 45 -10.05 1.62 -0.87
CA CYS A 45 -9.16 0.50 -0.53
C CYS A 45 -8.23 0.10 -1.70
N LEU A 46 -8.72 0.18 -2.94
CA LEU A 46 -7.89 0.02 -4.14
C LEU A 46 -6.83 1.12 -4.23
N GLY A 47 -7.23 2.37 -4.04
CA GLY A 47 -6.34 3.53 -3.99
C GLY A 47 -5.25 3.37 -2.94
N TYR A 48 -5.61 2.84 -1.76
CA TYR A 48 -4.67 2.63 -0.66
C TYR A 48 -3.54 1.66 -1.02
N TYR A 49 -3.87 0.49 -1.61
CA TYR A 49 -2.83 -0.42 -2.10
C TYR A 49 -2.02 0.20 -3.24
N ASN A 50 -2.65 0.91 -4.19
CA ASN A 50 -1.93 1.55 -5.28
C ASN A 50 -0.92 2.59 -4.76
N ALA A 51 -1.24 3.33 -3.70
CA ALA A 51 -0.32 4.26 -3.04
C ALA A 51 0.88 3.54 -2.41
N ILE A 52 0.66 2.39 -1.76
CA ILE A 52 1.73 1.51 -1.26
C ILE A 52 2.63 1.06 -2.41
N GLU A 53 2.05 0.54 -3.49
CA GLU A 53 2.81 0.08 -4.65
C GLU A 53 3.62 1.20 -5.31
N HIS A 54 3.07 2.41 -5.38
CA HIS A 54 3.81 3.58 -5.85
C HIS A 54 5.01 3.91 -4.97
N LEU A 55 4.89 3.82 -3.63
CA LEU A 55 6.02 3.99 -2.71
C LEU A 55 7.12 2.95 -3.00
N ILE A 56 6.73 1.68 -3.19
CA ILE A 56 7.67 0.61 -3.56
C ILE A 56 8.41 0.95 -4.86
N ILE A 57 7.67 1.33 -5.90
CA ILE A 57 8.25 1.68 -7.20
C ILE A 57 9.26 2.83 -7.07
N ARG A 58 9.02 3.82 -6.20
CA ARG A 58 9.99 4.92 -5.99
C ARG A 58 11.28 4.41 -5.36
N LEU A 59 11.20 3.52 -4.37
CA LEU A 59 12.38 2.89 -3.77
C LEU A 59 13.18 2.09 -4.80
N LEU A 60 12.51 1.24 -5.59
CA LEU A 60 13.17 0.43 -6.63
C LEU A 60 13.85 1.30 -7.69
N LYS A 61 13.18 2.37 -8.13
CA LYS A 61 13.76 3.35 -9.07
C LYS A 61 15.03 4.00 -8.56
N TYR A 62 15.06 4.38 -7.28
CA TYR A 62 16.26 4.97 -6.66
C TYR A 62 17.43 4.00 -6.69
N LEU A 63 17.16 2.76 -6.27
CA LEU A 63 18.16 1.69 -6.16
C LEU A 63 18.53 1.08 -7.52
N LYS A 64 17.98 1.59 -8.62
CA LYS A 64 18.18 1.10 -9.99
C LYS A 64 17.83 -0.38 -10.14
N ILE A 65 16.82 -0.83 -9.40
CA ILE A 65 16.28 -2.18 -9.51
C ILE A 65 15.19 -2.16 -10.57
N GLU A 66 15.19 -3.18 -11.42
CA GLU A 66 14.20 -3.33 -12.47
C GLU A 66 12.79 -3.38 -11.85
N ILE A 67 11.87 -2.60 -12.43
CA ILE A 67 10.47 -2.58 -12.00
C ILE A 67 9.74 -3.69 -12.75
N PRO A 68 9.20 -4.70 -12.07
CA PRO A 68 8.52 -5.81 -12.72
C PRO A 68 7.31 -5.35 -13.55
N SER A 69 7.09 -5.99 -14.69
CA SER A 69 5.98 -5.71 -15.59
C SER A 69 5.22 -6.98 -15.98
N GLY A 70 4.01 -6.83 -16.54
CA GLY A 70 3.18 -7.95 -16.97
C GLY A 70 2.21 -8.48 -15.89
N PRO A 71 1.63 -9.69 -16.10
CA PRO A 71 0.50 -10.20 -15.31
C PRO A 71 0.79 -10.40 -13.82
N PHE A 72 2.06 -10.60 -13.45
CA PHE A 72 2.49 -10.85 -12.07
C PHE A 72 3.23 -9.66 -11.45
N SER A 73 3.25 -8.52 -12.14
CA SER A 73 4.00 -7.31 -11.76
C SER A 73 3.77 -6.88 -10.30
N HIS A 74 2.53 -6.86 -9.81
CA HIS A 74 2.22 -6.47 -8.42
C HIS A 74 2.94 -7.36 -7.39
N ARG A 75 2.85 -8.68 -7.56
CA ARG A 75 3.50 -9.66 -6.69
C ARG A 75 5.01 -9.55 -6.78
N ASP A 76 5.53 -9.44 -7.99
CA ASP A 76 6.96 -9.43 -8.23
C ASP A 76 7.57 -8.10 -7.76
N THR A 77 6.82 -7.00 -7.79
CA THR A 77 7.20 -5.69 -7.22
C THR A 77 7.37 -5.77 -5.70
N LEU A 78 6.44 -6.41 -5.00
CA LEU A 78 6.57 -6.64 -3.56
C LEU A 78 7.77 -7.54 -3.25
N LYS A 79 8.02 -8.59 -4.04
CA LYS A 79 9.21 -9.44 -3.86
C LYS A 79 10.51 -8.67 -4.07
N ALA A 80 10.58 -7.77 -5.05
CA ALA A 80 11.74 -6.93 -5.28
C ALA A 80 12.02 -6.02 -4.08
N LEU A 81 10.98 -5.45 -3.44
CA LEU A 81 11.13 -4.73 -2.18
C LEU A 81 11.69 -5.62 -1.07
N LEU A 82 11.13 -6.82 -0.89
CA LEU A 82 11.59 -7.73 0.16
C LEU A 82 13.04 -8.17 -0.01
N SER A 83 13.53 -8.28 -1.25
CA SER A 83 14.93 -8.65 -1.52
C SER A 83 15.95 -7.57 -1.12
N ILE A 84 15.53 -6.32 -0.93
CA ILE A 84 16.40 -5.21 -0.51
C ILE A 84 16.26 -4.81 0.95
N THR A 85 15.18 -5.24 1.60
CA THR A 85 14.99 -5.01 3.03
C THR A 85 15.70 -6.09 3.84
N LYS A 86 16.42 -5.70 4.90
CA LYS A 86 17.04 -6.68 5.81
C LYS A 86 15.96 -7.30 6.69
N GLU A 87 16.13 -8.55 7.12
CA GLU A 87 15.16 -9.26 7.98
C GLU A 87 14.78 -8.49 9.27
N LYS A 88 15.66 -7.64 9.79
CA LYS A 88 15.38 -6.82 10.99
C LYS A 88 14.46 -5.63 10.73
N ASP A 89 14.29 -5.23 9.47
CA ASP A 89 13.52 -4.05 9.06
C ASP A 89 12.10 -4.44 8.60
N VAL A 90 11.80 -5.73 8.51
CA VAL A 90 10.56 -6.28 7.97
C VAL A 90 9.71 -6.87 9.09
N ASP A 91 8.65 -6.17 9.45
CA ASP A 91 7.58 -6.74 10.27
C ASP A 91 6.71 -7.68 9.40
N ASN A 92 6.77 -8.98 9.70
CA ASN A 92 6.03 -10.00 8.95
C ASN A 92 4.51 -9.73 8.92
N ASP A 93 3.97 -9.13 9.98
CA ASP A 93 2.54 -8.80 10.05
C ASP A 93 2.19 -7.67 9.06
N THR A 94 3.05 -6.64 8.98
CA THR A 94 2.91 -5.55 7.99
C THR A 94 2.95 -6.09 6.55
N ILE A 95 3.89 -6.99 6.24
CA ILE A 95 3.99 -7.58 4.90
C ILE A 95 2.75 -8.40 4.55
N LYS A 96 2.26 -9.21 5.49
CA LYS A 96 1.05 -10.00 5.30
C LYS A 96 -0.17 -9.12 5.00
N VAL A 97 -0.28 -7.95 5.64
CA VAL A 97 -1.35 -6.99 5.30
C VAL A 97 -1.18 -6.44 3.89
N ILE A 98 0.03 -6.08 3.47
CA ILE A 98 0.29 -5.61 2.10
C ILE A 98 -0.07 -6.70 1.07
N GLU A 99 0.24 -7.97 1.35
CA GLU A 99 -0.16 -9.11 0.52
C GLU A 99 -1.68 -9.29 0.44
N ASN A 100 -2.38 -9.17 1.58
CA ASN A 100 -3.85 -9.21 1.62
C ASN A 100 -4.47 -8.08 0.78
N LEU A 101 -3.91 -6.87 0.86
CA LEU A 101 -4.36 -5.72 0.07
C LEU A 101 -4.10 -5.91 -1.43
N MET A 102 -2.96 -6.50 -1.80
CA MET A 102 -2.67 -6.89 -3.19
C MET A 102 -3.69 -7.89 -3.71
N ALA A 103 -4.00 -8.92 -2.91
CA ALA A 103 -5.00 -9.93 -3.26
C ALA A 103 -6.40 -9.31 -3.39
N PHE A 104 -6.78 -8.43 -2.46
CA PHE A 104 -8.02 -7.67 -2.55
C PHE A 104 -8.11 -6.86 -3.84
N ARG A 105 -7.03 -6.15 -4.22
CA ARG A 105 -6.99 -5.41 -5.48
C ARG A 105 -7.22 -6.31 -6.69
N HIS A 106 -6.59 -7.47 -6.72
CA HIS A 106 -6.78 -8.42 -7.81
C HIS A 106 -8.26 -8.84 -7.90
N ILE A 107 -8.87 -9.21 -6.77
CA ILE A 107 -10.29 -9.60 -6.71
C ILE A 107 -11.20 -8.46 -7.17
N ALA A 108 -11.02 -7.27 -6.62
CA ALA A 108 -11.86 -6.10 -6.89
C ALA A 108 -11.81 -5.64 -8.36
N THR A 109 -10.68 -5.83 -9.03
CA THR A 109 -10.50 -5.42 -10.44
C THR A 109 -10.79 -6.54 -11.44
N LYS A 110 -10.71 -7.82 -11.05
CA LYS A 110 -10.80 -8.96 -11.99
C LYS A 110 -12.01 -9.87 -11.79
N ILE A 111 -12.50 -10.06 -10.57
CA ILE A 111 -13.50 -11.09 -10.24
C ILE A 111 -14.90 -10.46 -10.05
N TYR A 112 -15.15 -9.34 -10.72
CA TYR A 112 -16.38 -8.54 -10.66
C TYR A 112 -16.69 -7.95 -9.28
N GLY A 113 -16.62 -6.62 -9.19
CA GLY A 113 -16.87 -5.87 -7.94
C GLY A 113 -18.22 -6.13 -7.26
N PHE A 114 -19.20 -6.77 -7.93
CA PHE A 114 -20.46 -7.18 -7.29
C PHE A 114 -20.30 -8.28 -6.22
N LEU A 115 -19.19 -9.03 -6.23
CA LEU A 115 -18.88 -10.03 -5.19
C LEU A 115 -18.31 -9.42 -3.91
N ILE A 116 -17.98 -8.12 -3.94
CA ILE A 116 -17.59 -7.35 -2.77
C ILE A 116 -18.86 -6.91 -2.08
N ASN A 117 -19.01 -7.38 -0.85
CA ASN A 117 -20.06 -6.98 0.06
C ASN A 117 -19.42 -6.38 1.32
N TRP A 118 -20.27 -5.80 2.15
CA TRP A 118 -19.85 -5.13 3.36
C TRP A 118 -19.09 -6.06 4.32
N SER A 119 -19.50 -7.33 4.44
CA SER A 119 -18.85 -8.27 5.36
C SER A 119 -17.39 -8.54 5.00
N LYS A 120 -17.06 -8.72 3.71
CA LYS A 120 -15.67 -8.86 3.25
C LYS A 120 -14.90 -7.55 3.37
N LEU A 121 -15.50 -6.44 2.96
CA LEU A 121 -14.83 -5.14 2.91
C LEU A 121 -14.44 -4.63 4.31
N LYS A 122 -15.26 -4.92 5.35
CA LYS A 122 -14.93 -4.61 6.74
C LYS A 122 -13.59 -5.20 7.19
N PHE A 123 -13.25 -6.41 6.76
CA PHE A 123 -11.96 -7.02 7.13
C PHE A 123 -10.79 -6.27 6.50
N ILE A 124 -10.93 -5.87 5.22
CA ILE A 124 -9.92 -5.06 4.53
C ILE A 124 -9.75 -3.69 5.21
N ILE A 125 -10.86 -3.02 5.54
CA ILE A 125 -10.84 -1.74 6.26
C ILE A 125 -10.15 -1.92 7.62
N ARG A 126 -10.48 -2.97 8.37
CA ARG A 126 -9.87 -3.25 9.67
C ARG A 126 -8.36 -3.52 9.54
N ASP A 127 -7.94 -4.27 8.53
CA ASP A 127 -6.51 -4.51 8.26
C ASP A 127 -5.80 -3.17 8.00
N ILE A 128 -6.39 -2.29 7.18
CA ILE A 128 -5.86 -0.93 6.93
C ILE A 128 -5.80 -0.13 8.24
N GLU A 129 -6.89 -0.07 9.01
CA GLU A 129 -6.97 0.69 10.27
C GLU A 129 -5.92 0.27 11.30
N THR A 130 -5.69 -1.03 11.43
CA THR A 130 -4.80 -1.58 12.44
C THR A 130 -3.33 -1.56 12.04
N SER A 131 -3.04 -1.47 10.73
CA SER A 131 -1.67 -1.54 10.19
C SER A 131 -1.15 -0.22 9.60
N HIS A 132 -2.00 0.81 9.45
CA HIS A 132 -1.64 2.05 8.73
C HIS A 132 -0.33 2.68 9.23
N ASN A 133 -0.19 2.81 10.55
CA ASN A 133 0.99 3.41 11.15
C ASN A 133 2.24 2.53 10.98
N GLN A 134 2.08 1.21 11.02
CA GLN A 134 3.15 0.24 10.82
C GLN A 134 3.63 0.26 9.38
N ILE A 135 2.72 0.34 8.40
CA ILE A 135 3.06 0.51 6.97
C ILE A 135 3.85 1.81 6.76
N LYS A 136 3.39 2.94 7.32
CA LYS A 136 4.12 4.21 7.20
C LYS A 136 5.52 4.15 7.82
N ARG A 137 5.63 3.54 9.01
CA ARG A 137 6.92 3.33 9.69
C ARG A 137 7.84 2.44 8.87
N PHE A 138 7.33 1.38 8.27
CA PHE A 138 8.11 0.50 7.39
C PHE A 138 8.77 1.30 6.26
N PHE A 139 8.01 2.10 5.50
CA PHE A 139 8.60 2.91 4.42
C PHE A 139 9.56 3.99 4.93
N THR A 140 9.30 4.56 6.11
CA THR A 140 10.22 5.53 6.75
C THR A 140 11.53 4.86 7.13
N ASN A 141 11.48 3.69 7.76
CA ASN A 141 12.66 2.92 8.15
C ASN A 141 13.49 2.51 6.94
N VAL A 142 12.85 2.08 5.85
CA VAL A 142 13.56 1.74 4.60
C VAL A 142 14.26 2.96 4.03
N LEU A 143 13.62 4.13 4.02
CA LEU A 143 14.24 5.38 3.57
C LEU A 143 15.43 5.78 4.46
N ASP A 144 15.29 5.67 5.78
CA ASP A 144 16.35 5.99 6.73
C ASP A 144 17.55 5.03 6.59
N ALA A 145 17.30 3.74 6.36
CA ALA A 145 18.34 2.75 6.12
C ALA A 145 19.13 3.05 4.83
N ILE A 146 18.44 3.48 3.76
CA ILE A 146 19.09 3.94 2.52
C ILE A 146 19.96 5.16 2.81
N GLN A 147 19.46 6.15 3.54
CA GLN A 147 20.22 7.36 3.91
C GLN A 147 21.46 7.07 4.77
N ALA A 148 21.38 6.05 5.62
CA ALA A 148 22.50 5.64 6.46
C ALA A 148 23.57 4.85 5.68
N GLY A 149 23.19 4.13 4.62
CA GLY A 149 24.10 3.37 3.76
C GLY A 149 24.77 4.18 2.63
N ASP A 150 24.24 5.37 2.32
CA ASP A 150 24.83 6.34 1.38
C ASP A 150 25.90 7.26 2.04
N LYS A 151 26.27 7.00 3.31
CA LYS A 151 27.38 7.65 4.01
C LYS A 151 28.60 6.75 4.07
#